data_AF-A0A7W1LV47-F1
#
_entry.id   AF-A0A7W1LV47-F1
#
_cell.length_a   1.000
_cell.length_b   1.000
_cell.length_c   1.000
_cell.angle_alpha   90.00
_cell.angle_beta   90.00
_cell.angle_gamma   90.00
#
_symmetry.space_group_name_H-M   'P 1'
#
loop_
_entity.id
_entity.type
_entity.pdbx_description
1 polymer ?
#
loop_
_entity_poly.entity_id
_entity_poly.type
_entity_poly.pdbx_seq_one_letter_code
_entity_poly.pdbx_strand_id
1 'polypeptide(L)' 'MNCPTCNQPAKWQDNPFRPFCSERCKLIDFGKWANEEYSIPGHTSPLTENTENALLSPPANSPDTDMEQ' A
#
# COMPACT_ATOMS: atom_id res chain seq x y z
N MET A 1 10.81 1.65 23.43
CA MET A 1 10.31 1.04 22.17
C MET A 1 11.24 -0.12 21.82
N ASN A 2 10.71 -1.22 21.26
CA ASN A 2 11.54 -2.36 20.88
C ASN A 2 11.98 -2.23 19.41
N CYS A 3 13.19 -2.66 19.11
CA CYS A 3 13.71 -2.70 17.75
C CYS A 3 12.92 -3.74 16.94
N PRO A 4 12.38 -3.38 15.77
CA PRO A 4 11.56 -4.32 14.97
C PRO A 4 12.37 -5.49 14.41
N THR A 5 13.68 -5.36 14.27
CA THR A 5 14.55 -6.39 13.68
C THR A 5 14.94 -7.49 14.67
N CYS A 6 15.23 -7.15 15.93
CA CYS A 6 15.80 -8.08 16.92
C CYS A 6 15.05 -8.07 18.26
N ASN A 7 14.01 -7.26 18.39
CA ASN A 7 13.18 -7.07 19.58
C ASN A 7 13.90 -6.56 20.84
N GLN A 8 15.16 -6.15 20.74
CA GLN A 8 15.88 -5.52 21.86
C GLN A 8 15.42 -4.07 22.08
N PRO A 9 15.53 -3.52 23.30
CA PRO A 9 15.18 -2.13 23.58
C PRO A 9 15.99 -1.15 22.71
N ALA A 10 15.31 -0.29 21.95
CA ALA A 10 15.93 0.81 21.22
C ALA A 10 15.92 2.08 22.10
N LYS A 11 17.09 2.66 22.32
CA LYS A 11 17.23 3.92 23.07
C LYS A 11 16.51 5.06 22.32
N TRP A 12 15.78 5.88 23.06
CA TRP A 12 15.05 7.02 22.50
C TRP A 12 15.92 8.28 22.35
N GLN A 13 16.92 8.45 23.22
CA GLN A 13 17.88 9.56 23.18
C GLN A 13 19.22 9.03 22.65
N ASP A 14 19.99 9.90 21.98
CA ASP A 14 21.35 9.59 21.49
C ASP A 14 21.48 8.34 20.60
N ASN A 15 20.41 8.02 19.86
CA ASN A 15 20.37 6.92 18.92
C ASN A 15 19.96 7.42 17.54
N PRO A 16 20.90 7.57 16.58
CA PRO A 16 20.57 8.04 15.22
C PRO A 16 19.86 6.98 14.38
N PHE A 17 19.80 5.73 14.85
CA PHE A 17 19.25 4.60 14.11
C PHE A 17 17.83 4.23 14.51
N ARG A 18 17.12 5.08 15.27
CA ARG A 18 15.71 4.82 15.64
C ARG A 18 14.86 4.55 14.37
N PRO A 19 13.90 3.60 14.41
CA PRO A 19 13.43 2.81 15.57
C PRO A 19 14.30 1.59 15.91
N PHE A 20 15.45 1.40 15.25
CA PHE A 20 16.34 0.27 15.46
C PHE A 20 17.30 0.48 16.64
N CYS A 21 17.81 -0.62 17.20
CA CYS A 21 18.79 -0.54 18.31
C CYS A 21 20.22 -0.26 17.85
N SER A 22 20.52 -0.43 16.55
CA SER A 22 21.84 -0.22 15.95
C SER A 22 21.76 -0.09 14.43
N GLU A 23 22.84 0.41 13.82
CA GLU A 23 23.00 0.47 12.35
C GLU A 23 22.84 -0.91 11.70
N ARG A 24 23.40 -1.96 12.32
CA ARG A 24 23.26 -3.34 11.84
C ARG A 24 21.79 -3.73 11.66
N CYS A 25 20.93 -3.42 12.64
CA CYS A 25 19.51 -3.78 12.55
C CYS A 25 18.78 -2.99 11.45
N LYS A 26 19.12 -1.70 11.27
CA LYS A 26 18.63 -0.89 10.15
C LYS A 26 18.98 -1.52 8.79
N LEU A 27 20.24 -1.95 8.63
CA LEU A 27 20.70 -2.55 7.37
C LEU A 27 20.10 -3.93 7.10
N ILE A 28 19.87 -4.73 8.14
CA ILE A 28 19.17 -6.02 8.01
C ILE A 28 17.73 -5.80 7.53
N ASP A 29 17.02 -4.86 8.15
CA ASP A 29 15.64 -4.54 7.75
C ASP A 29 15.57 -4.05 6.30
N PHE A 30 16.50 -3.18 5.91
CA PHE A 30 16.65 -2.76 4.52
C PHE A 30 16.92 -3.94 3.59
N GLY A 31 17.81 -4.86 3.97
CA GLY A 31 18.12 -6.05 3.19
C GLY A 31 16.90 -6.92 2.94
N LYS A 32 16.02 -7.10 3.93
CA LYS A 32 14.77 -7.85 3.77
C LYS A 32 13.82 -7.23 2.75
N TRP A 33 13.72 -5.90 2.74
CA TRP A 33 12.97 -5.19 1.70
C TRP A 33 13.60 -5.36 0.32
N ALA A 34 14.92 -5.17 0.23
CA ALA A 34 15.65 -5.28 -1.03
C ALA A 34 15.60 -6.72 -1.63
N ASN A 35 15.51 -7.72 -0.76
CA ASN A 35 15.41 -9.13 -1.14
C ASN A 35 13.96 -9.63 -1.31
N GLU A 36 12.97 -8.73 -1.25
CA GLU A 36 11.54 -9.06 -1.37
C GLU A 36 11.03 -10.07 -0.31
N GLU A 37 11.70 -10.17 0.85
CA GLU A 37 11.24 -11.00 1.97
C GLU A 37 10.01 -10.40 2.66
N TYR A 38 9.84 -9.08 2.55
CA TYR A 38 8.64 -8.38 2.97
C TYR A 38 7.76 -8.06 1.77
N SER A 39 6.51 -8.53 1.83
CA SER A 39 5.49 -8.25 0.81
C SER A 39 4.17 -7.96 1.50
N ILE A 40 3.38 -7.06 0.92
CA ILE A 40 1.99 -6.84 1.32
C ILE A 40 1.12 -7.61 0.32
N PRO A 41 0.27 -8.55 0.76
CA PRO A 41 -0.65 -9.25 -0.12
C PRO A 41 -1.52 -8.25 -0.89
N GLY A 42 -1.59 -8.40 -2.20
CA GLY A 42 -2.51 -7.63 -3.02
C GLY A 42 -3.95 -8.07 -2.80
N HIS A 43 -4.87 -7.12 -2.69
CA HIS A 43 -6.29 -7.39 -2.87
C HIS A 43 -6.63 -7.21 -4.35
N THR A 44 -7.45 -8.09 -4.92
CA THR A 44 -8.04 -7.85 -6.24
C THR A 44 -8.94 -6.63 -6.12
N SER A 45 -8.53 -5.51 -6.72
CA SER A 45 -9.41 -4.36 -6.84
C SER A 45 -10.47 -4.69 -7.88
N PRO A 46 -11.76 -4.37 -7.66
CA PRO A 46 -12.77 -4.53 -8.70
C PRO A 46 -12.48 -3.72 -9.98
N LEU A 47 -11.47 -2.82 -9.94
CA LEU A 47 -11.01 -2.04 -11.08
C LEU A 47 -10.00 -2.78 -11.97
N THR A 48 -9.46 -3.93 -11.55
CA THR A 48 -8.43 -4.67 -12.31
C THR A 48 -8.99 -5.78 -13.21
N GLU A 49 -10.31 -5.95 -13.25
CA GLU A 49 -11.00 -6.75 -14.26
C GLU A 49 -11.99 -5.83 -14.99
N ASN A 50 -11.74 -5.53 -16.28
CA ASN A 50 -12.66 -4.85 -17.23
C ASN A 50 -12.55 -3.32 -17.46
N THR A 51 -11.38 -2.69 -17.33
CA THR A 51 -11.24 -1.27 -17.76
C THR A 51 -11.43 -1.06 -19.27
N GLU A 52 -11.36 -2.11 -20.08
CA GLU A 52 -11.55 -2.00 -21.55
C GLU A 52 -13.02 -1.99 -21.97
N ASN A 53 -13.96 -2.49 -21.14
CA ASN A 53 -15.38 -2.60 -21.50
C ASN A 53 -16.29 -1.52 -20.87
N ALA A 54 -15.85 -0.82 -19.81
CA ALA A 54 -16.71 0.15 -19.11
C ALA A 54 -16.76 1.55 -19.77
N LEU A 55 -15.83 1.88 -20.68
CA LEU A 55 -15.78 3.18 -21.37
C LEU A 55 -16.57 3.21 -22.70
N LEU A 56 -17.12 2.07 -23.15
CA LEU A 56 -17.84 1.93 -24.42
C LEU A 56 -19.36 1.74 -24.26
N SER A 57 -19.88 1.67 -23.04
CA SER A 57 -21.32 1.63 -22.82
C SER A 57 -21.90 3.04 -22.99
N PRO A 58 -22.81 3.30 -23.96
CA PRO A 58 -23.53 4.56 -23.98
C PRO A 58 -24.32 4.74 -22.68
N PRO A 59 -24.47 5.97 -22.15
CA PRO A 59 -25.24 6.20 -20.94
C PRO A 59 -26.68 5.73 -21.17
N ALA A 60 -27.09 4.70 -20.45
CA ALA A 60 -28.48 4.26 -20.44
C ALA A 60 -29.34 5.31 -19.73
N ASN A 61 -30.24 5.92 -20.51
CA ASN A 61 -31.41 6.72 -20.11
C ASN A 61 -31.14 8.16 -19.60
N SER A 62 -31.13 9.11 -20.54
CA SER A 62 -31.78 10.40 -20.29
C SER A 62 -33.27 10.23 -20.58
N PRO A 63 -34.20 10.50 -19.64
CA PRO A 63 -35.60 10.60 -20.00
C PRO A 63 -35.81 11.94 -20.69
N ASP A 64 -35.90 11.92 -22.02
CA ASP A 64 -36.52 13.00 -22.79
C ASP A 64 -37.93 13.21 -22.22
N THR A 65 -38.09 14.28 -21.44
CA THR A 65 -39.41 14.79 -21.09
C THR A 65 -39.91 15.50 -22.33
N ASP A 66 -40.51 14.74 -23.24
CA ASP A 66 -41.24 15.31 -24.36
C ASP A 66 -42.62 15.75 -23.86
N MET A 67 -42.79 17.06 -23.88
CA MET A 67 -43.99 17.81 -23.57
C MET A 67 -44.92 17.72 -24.78
N GLU A 68 -46.02 16.98 -24.72
CA GLU A 68 -47.19 17.34 -25.55
C GLU A 68 -48.52 16.78 -25.02
N GLN A 69 -49.40 17.74 -24.71
CA GLN A 69 -50.85 17.71 -24.45
C GLN A 69 -51.35 17.35 -23.03
#